data_AF-A7RF36-F1
#
_entry.id   AF-A7RF36-F1
#
_cell.length_a   1.000
_cell.length_b   1.000
_cell.length_c   1.000
_cell.angle_alpha   90.00
_cell.angle_beta   90.00
_cell.angle_gamma   90.00
#
_symmetry.space_group_name_H-M   'P 1'
#
loop_
_entity.id
_entity.type
_entity.pdbx_description
1 polymer ?
#
loop_
_entity_poly.entity_id
_entity_poly.type
_entity_poly.pdbx_seq_one_letter_code
_entity_poly.pdbx_strand_id
1 'polypeptide(L)'
;MLTRNNPFLKGYDDGAEVDDWEDANFFLYKVTDRYGFLHKNPLPEGHDEKLIALERSRISKWLKMIKNWDKYVRSEKLRKRVYKGIPNSMRGEIWKKLLGVDKIPNRTTTYETMKRIARLQSPDLRQIDLDVNRTYRDHIMFRERYGI
;
A
#
# COMPACT_ATOMS: atom_id res chain seq x y z
N MET A 1 22.03 -7.19 -39.78
CA MET A 1 22.28 -5.89 -39.13
C MET A 1 20.96 -5.16 -38.97
N LEU A 2 20.56 -4.93 -37.72
CA LEU A 2 19.35 -4.23 -37.30
C LEU A 2 19.62 -2.72 -37.32
N THR A 3 18.65 -1.92 -37.75
CA THR A 3 18.27 -0.67 -37.08
C THR A 3 16.84 -0.35 -37.48
N ARG A 4 15.89 -0.73 -36.62
CA ARG A 4 14.51 -0.24 -36.69
C ARG A 4 14.46 1.07 -35.92
N ASN A 5 13.83 2.06 -36.55
CA ASN A 5 13.51 3.39 -36.05
C ASN A 5 13.07 3.36 -34.58
N ASN A 6 13.81 4.08 -33.73
CA ASN A 6 13.42 4.34 -32.35
C ASN A 6 12.83 5.76 -32.26
N PRO A 7 11.51 5.92 -32.10
CA PRO A 7 10.86 7.23 -32.05
C PRO A 7 11.13 8.03 -30.76
N PHE A 8 11.88 7.49 -29.79
CA PHE A 8 12.14 8.14 -28.49
C PHE A 8 13.29 9.18 -28.50
N LEU A 9 13.86 9.53 -29.66
CA LEU A 9 14.99 10.47 -29.76
C LEU A 9 14.68 11.73 -30.57
N LYS A 10 13.41 12.15 -30.66
CA LYS A 10 13.09 13.48 -31.18
C LYS A 10 13.01 14.44 -29.99
N GLY A 11 14.05 15.26 -29.82
CA GLY A 11 14.05 16.33 -28.83
C GLY A 11 12.82 17.22 -28.99
N TYR A 12 12.21 17.60 -27.88
CA TYR A 12 11.07 18.50 -27.83
C TYR A 12 11.51 19.88 -28.35
N ASP A 13 10.73 20.47 -29.27
CA ASP A 13 10.92 21.85 -29.72
C ASP A 13 10.72 22.83 -28.54
N ASP A 14 11.47 23.94 -28.56
CA ASP A 14 11.38 25.03 -27.59
C ASP A 14 9.96 25.64 -27.61
N GLY A 15 9.08 25.10 -26.76
CA GLY A 15 7.69 25.54 -26.64
C GLY A 15 6.64 24.43 -26.55
N ALA A 16 7.03 23.15 -26.51
CA ALA A 16 6.08 22.06 -26.24
C ALA A 16 5.50 22.17 -24.82
N GLU A 17 4.17 22.20 -24.71
CA GLU A 17 3.43 22.13 -23.46
C GLU A 17 3.67 20.73 -22.87
N VAL A 18 4.59 20.64 -21.90
CA VAL A 18 4.87 19.41 -21.18
C VAL A 18 3.64 19.09 -20.34
N ASP A 19 3.02 17.96 -20.64
CA ASP A 19 1.86 17.47 -19.90
C ASP A 19 2.27 17.33 -18.41
N ASP A 20 1.43 17.74 -17.45
CA ASP A 20 1.81 17.86 -16.02
C ASP A 20 2.37 16.57 -15.41
N TRP A 21 2.13 15.41 -16.05
CA TRP A 21 2.64 14.09 -15.67
C TRP A 21 4.04 13.77 -16.23
N GLU A 22 4.54 14.55 -17.20
CA GLU A 22 5.90 14.47 -17.77
C GLU A 22 6.92 15.33 -16.99
N ASP A 23 6.47 16.24 -16.10
CA ASP A 23 7.37 17.02 -15.24
C ASP A 23 7.87 16.19 -14.04
N ALA A 24 9.16 15.81 -14.09
CA ALA A 24 9.86 15.10 -13.03
C ALA A 24 9.89 15.85 -11.68
N ASN A 25 9.51 17.14 -11.64
CA ASN A 25 9.38 17.93 -10.41
C ASN A 25 8.02 17.84 -9.71
N PHE A 26 7.09 17.01 -10.20
CA PHE A 26 5.70 16.92 -9.74
C PHE A 26 5.59 17.11 -8.22
N PHE A 27 5.13 18.30 -7.82
CA PHE A 27 5.04 18.75 -6.41
C PHE A 27 4.35 17.70 -5.53
N LEU A 28 3.42 16.93 -6.10
CA LEU A 28 2.76 15.81 -5.44
C LEU A 28 3.74 14.80 -4.85
N TYR A 29 4.83 14.43 -5.55
CA TYR A 29 5.81 13.47 -5.03
C TYR A 29 6.60 14.03 -3.84
N LYS A 30 6.83 15.34 -3.80
CA LYS A 30 7.54 15.99 -2.68
C LYS A 30 6.68 16.06 -1.42
N VAL A 31 5.36 16.04 -1.56
CA VAL A 31 4.42 16.09 -0.44
C VAL A 31 3.78 14.75 -0.11
N THR A 32 3.92 13.72 -0.94
CA THR A 32 3.31 12.40 -0.69
C THR A 32 4.29 11.49 0.06
N ASP A 33 3.85 10.91 1.17
CA ASP A 33 4.67 9.93 1.89
C ASP A 33 4.66 8.53 1.28
N ARG A 34 5.49 7.64 1.84
CA ARG A 34 5.63 6.24 1.40
C ARG A 34 4.35 5.41 1.46
N TYR A 35 3.31 5.90 2.15
CA TYR A 35 2.01 5.23 2.25
C TYR A 35 0.97 5.85 1.33
N GLY A 36 1.24 7.02 0.75
CA GLY A 36 0.33 7.73 -0.15
C GLY A 36 -0.40 8.91 0.49
N PHE A 37 -0.05 9.32 1.72
CA PHE A 37 -0.66 10.51 2.34
C PHE A 37 0.06 11.79 1.92
N LEU A 38 -0.73 12.82 1.62
CA LEU A 38 -0.30 14.16 1.23
C LEU A 38 -0.06 15.02 2.47
N HIS A 39 1.12 15.61 2.55
CA HIS A 39 1.55 16.49 3.63
C HIS A 39 1.47 17.95 3.20
N LYS A 40 1.23 18.86 4.14
CA LYS A 40 1.16 20.30 3.84
C LYS A 40 2.52 20.87 3.43
N ASN A 41 3.59 20.31 3.98
CA ASN A 41 4.96 20.71 3.72
C ASN A 41 5.68 19.58 2.98
N PRO A 42 6.68 19.91 2.15
CA PRO A 42 7.55 18.90 1.55
C PRO A 42 8.16 17.99 2.62
N LEU A 43 8.20 16.70 2.32
CA LEU A 43 8.89 15.73 3.14
C LEU A 43 10.41 15.90 2.99
N PRO A 44 11.20 15.52 4.01
CA PRO A 44 12.64 15.52 3.89
C PRO A 44 13.09 14.72 2.66
N GLU A 45 13.91 15.33 1.82
CA GLU A 45 14.49 14.64 0.67
C GLU A 45 15.52 13.60 1.18
N GLY A 46 15.32 12.34 0.80
CA GLY A 46 16.24 11.24 1.11
C GLY A 46 15.66 10.18 2.04
N HIS A 47 16.03 8.93 1.77
CA HIS A 47 15.70 7.82 2.66
C HIS A 47 16.72 7.74 3.79
N ASP A 48 16.24 7.60 5.04
CA ASP A 48 17.12 7.27 6.16
C ASP A 48 17.69 5.86 5.96
N GLU A 49 18.96 5.78 5.56
CA GLU A 49 19.68 4.52 5.35
C GLU A 49 19.63 3.61 6.59
N LYS A 50 19.59 4.18 7.80
CA LYS A 50 19.46 3.42 9.04
C LYS A 50 18.10 2.74 9.13
N LEU A 51 17.03 3.41 8.69
CA LEU A 51 15.69 2.82 8.63
C LEU A 51 15.62 1.70 7.58
N ILE A 52 16.23 1.89 6.41
CA ILE A 52 16.31 0.85 5.37
C ILE A 52 17.07 -0.38 5.88
N ALA A 53 18.25 -0.17 6.48
CA ALA A 53 19.06 -1.25 7.04
C ALA A 53 18.30 -1.98 8.16
N LEU A 54 17.60 -1.23 9.02
CA LEU A 54 16.76 -1.79 10.07
C LEU A 54 15.62 -2.63 9.48
N GLU A 55 14.92 -2.15 8.46
CA GLU A 55 13.84 -2.86 7.77
C GLU A 55 14.36 -4.18 7.14
N ARG A 56 15.49 -4.13 6.42
CA ARG A 56 16.17 -5.33 5.88
C ARG A 56 16.53 -6.34 6.98
N SER A 57 17.08 -5.87 8.10
CA SER A 57 17.42 -6.74 9.23
C SER A 57 16.20 -7.42 9.86
N ARG A 58 15.04 -6.75 9.84
CA ARG A 58 13.78 -7.29 10.35
C ARG A 58 13.20 -8.32 9.38
N ILE A 59 13.24 -8.05 8.07
CA ILE A 59 12.75 -8.96 7.02
C ILE A 59 13.36 -10.35 7.16
N SER A 60 14.70 -10.46 7.18
CA SER A 60 15.38 -11.76 7.31
C SER A 60 14.91 -12.56 8.52
N LYS A 61 14.75 -11.87 9.66
CA LYS A 61 14.30 -12.52 10.89
C LYS A 61 12.82 -12.91 10.84
N TRP A 62 11.97 -12.12 10.19
CA TRP A 62 10.54 -12.43 10.01
C TRP A 62 10.34 -13.58 9.02
N LEU A 63 11.10 -13.65 7.93
CA LEU A 63 11.10 -14.78 7.00
C LEU A 63 11.36 -16.10 7.72
N LYS A 64 12.37 -16.13 8.62
CA LYS A 64 12.64 -17.32 9.45
C LYS A 64 11.46 -17.70 10.36
N MET A 65 10.72 -16.72 10.86
CA MET A 65 9.57 -16.97 11.73
C MET A 65 8.36 -17.46 10.95
N ILE A 66 8.08 -16.87 9.80
CA ILE A 66 6.99 -17.29 8.91
C ILE A 66 7.21 -18.73 8.44
N LYS A 67 8.43 -19.09 8.05
CA LYS A 67 8.77 -20.47 7.63
C LYS A 67 8.48 -21.51 8.71
N ASN A 68 8.50 -21.14 9.99
CA ASN A 68 8.23 -22.02 11.11
C ASN A 68 7.07 -21.47 11.96
N TRP A 69 5.99 -21.04 11.30
CA TRP A 69 4.92 -20.28 11.95
C TRP A 69 4.35 -20.95 13.20
N ASP A 70 4.05 -22.25 13.13
CA ASP A 70 3.43 -22.99 14.24
C ASP A 70 4.30 -23.05 15.49
N LYS A 71 5.62 -23.02 15.33
CA LYS A 71 6.58 -22.89 16.43
C LYS A 71 6.46 -21.55 17.16
N TYR A 72 6.13 -20.48 16.42
CA TYR A 72 6.20 -19.11 16.92
C TYR A 72 4.86 -18.47 17.24
N VAL A 73 3.75 -18.94 16.67
CA VAL A 73 2.43 -18.28 16.74
C VAL A 73 1.93 -18.03 18.17
N ARG A 74 2.31 -18.90 19.13
CA ARG A 74 1.98 -18.75 20.56
C ARG A 74 3.16 -18.30 21.42
N SER A 75 4.28 -17.93 20.81
CA SER A 75 5.51 -17.59 21.52
C SER A 75 5.58 -16.12 21.91
N GLU A 76 6.18 -15.86 23.08
CA GLU A 76 6.52 -14.50 23.52
C GLU A 76 7.44 -13.77 22.51
N LYS A 77 8.24 -14.54 21.76
CA LYS A 77 9.12 -14.00 20.72
C LYS A 77 8.35 -13.36 19.57
N LEU A 78 7.19 -13.91 19.19
CA LEU A 78 6.31 -13.29 18.20
C LEU A 78 5.75 -11.98 18.74
N ARG A 79 5.19 -11.99 19.95
CA ARG A 79 4.64 -10.79 20.61
C ARG A 79 5.66 -9.65 20.65
N LYS A 80 6.87 -9.90 21.15
CA LYS A 80 7.96 -8.90 21.20
C LYS A 80 8.34 -8.34 19.82
N ARG A 81 8.20 -9.12 18.75
CA ARG A 81 8.54 -8.68 17.39
C ARG A 81 7.43 -7.91 16.73
N VAL A 82 6.18 -8.26 17.01
CA VAL A 82 5.02 -7.44 16.61
C VAL A 82 5.13 -6.05 17.23
N TYR A 83 5.45 -5.94 18.53
CA TYR A 83 5.67 -4.66 19.20
C TYR A 83 6.83 -3.83 18.60
N LYS A 84 7.91 -4.49 18.15
CA LYS A 84 9.00 -3.81 17.44
C LYS A 84 8.58 -3.32 16.05
N GLY A 85 7.55 -3.91 15.47
CA GLY A 85 7.02 -3.59 14.15
C GLY A 85 7.31 -4.67 13.10
N ILE A 86 6.28 -4.93 12.30
CA ILE A 86 6.34 -5.78 11.12
C ILE A 86 6.88 -4.96 9.93
N PRO A 87 7.89 -5.47 9.18
CA PRO A 87 8.38 -4.83 7.95
C PRO A 87 7.25 -4.56 6.99
N ASN A 88 7.29 -3.42 6.30
CA ASN A 88 6.17 -2.98 5.49
C ASN A 88 5.82 -4.00 4.39
N SER A 89 6.85 -4.48 3.70
CA SER A 89 6.73 -5.50 2.64
C SER A 89 6.14 -6.84 3.09
N MET A 90 6.13 -7.12 4.39
CA MET A 90 5.66 -8.38 4.95
C MET A 90 4.30 -8.28 5.67
N ARG A 91 3.76 -7.06 5.84
CA ARG A 91 2.49 -6.85 6.58
C ARG A 91 1.33 -7.63 5.98
N GLY A 92 1.18 -7.62 4.66
CA GLY A 92 0.09 -8.33 3.99
C GLY A 92 0.06 -9.82 4.32
N GLU A 93 1.20 -10.50 4.33
CA GLU A 93 1.25 -11.92 4.69
C GLU A 93 1.11 -12.16 6.19
N ILE A 94 1.84 -11.40 7.01
CA ILE A 94 1.88 -11.64 8.46
C ILE A 94 0.53 -11.31 9.10
N TRP A 95 -0.13 -10.23 8.70
CA TRP A 95 -1.46 -9.89 9.21
C TRP A 95 -2.49 -10.97 8.87
N LYS A 96 -2.46 -11.54 7.65
CA LYS A 96 -3.31 -12.68 7.30
C LYS A 96 -3.09 -13.87 8.23
N LYS A 97 -1.83 -14.20 8.57
CA LYS A 97 -1.51 -15.28 9.49
C LYS A 97 -1.95 -14.99 10.93
N LEU A 98 -1.73 -13.78 11.42
CA LEU A 98 -2.15 -13.35 12.76
C LEU A 98 -3.67 -13.40 12.94
N LEU A 99 -4.41 -12.95 11.93
CA LEU A 99 -5.87 -12.95 11.92
C LEU A 99 -6.46 -14.33 11.56
N GLY A 100 -5.63 -15.31 11.23
CA GLY A 100 -6.10 -16.65 10.85
C GLY A 100 -6.95 -16.66 9.57
N VAL A 101 -6.74 -15.71 8.65
CA VAL A 101 -7.57 -15.52 7.45
C VAL A 101 -7.55 -16.76 6.54
N ASP A 102 -6.47 -17.55 6.58
CA ASP A 102 -6.35 -18.79 5.82
C ASP A 102 -7.15 -19.96 6.43
N LYS A 103 -7.64 -19.83 7.67
CA LYS A 103 -8.49 -20.82 8.33
C LYS A 103 -9.97 -20.60 8.07
N ILE A 104 -10.34 -19.50 7.43
CA ILE A 104 -11.74 -19.17 7.12
C ILE A 104 -12.16 -19.97 5.88
N PRO A 105 -13.13 -20.90 5.99
CA PRO A 105 -13.57 -21.70 4.86
C PRO A 105 -14.36 -20.85 3.85
N ASN A 106 -14.33 -21.24 2.57
CA ASN A 106 -15.13 -20.65 1.50
C ASN A 106 -15.00 -19.12 1.35
N ARG A 107 -13.86 -18.54 1.77
CA ARG A 107 -13.67 -17.08 1.89
C ARG A 107 -14.11 -16.29 0.66
N THR A 108 -13.75 -16.74 -0.54
CA THR A 108 -14.10 -16.06 -1.80
C THR A 108 -15.61 -16.09 -2.05
N THR A 109 -16.23 -17.27 -1.92
CA THR A 109 -17.67 -17.45 -2.15
C THR A 109 -18.51 -16.72 -1.11
N THR A 110 -18.10 -16.78 0.17
CA THR A 110 -18.75 -16.07 1.27
C THR A 110 -18.68 -14.56 1.06
N TYR A 111 -17.51 -14.03 0.69
CA TYR A 111 -17.35 -12.60 0.43
C TYR A 111 -18.28 -12.10 -0.69
N GLU A 112 -18.28 -12.76 -1.85
CA GLU A 112 -19.14 -12.33 -2.98
C GLU A 112 -20.63 -12.49 -2.67
N THR A 113 -21.01 -13.55 -1.94
CA THR A 113 -22.38 -13.74 -1.47
C THR A 113 -22.81 -12.62 -0.54
N MET A 114 -22.01 -12.31 0.49
CA MET A 114 -22.31 -11.25 1.46
C MET A 114 -22.34 -9.87 0.80
N LYS A 115 -21.42 -9.61 -0.14
CA LYS A 115 -21.40 -8.37 -0.93
C LYS A 115 -22.67 -8.19 -1.76
N ARG A 116 -23.20 -9.26 -2.36
CA ARG A 116 -24.48 -9.23 -3.08
C ARG A 116 -25.64 -8.92 -2.13
N ILE A 117 -25.72 -9.59 -0.98
CA ILE A 117 -26.77 -9.38 0.02
C ILE A 117 -26.72 -7.93 0.53
N ALA A 118 -25.53 -7.44 0.89
CA ALA A 118 -25.34 -6.08 1.40
C ALA A 118 -25.85 -5.02 0.43
N ARG A 119 -25.59 -5.17 -0.89
CA ARG A 119 -26.08 -4.24 -1.91
C ARG A 119 -27.60 -4.18 -2.03
N LEU A 120 -28.28 -5.29 -1.72
CA LEU A 120 -29.73 -5.39 -1.82
C LEU A 120 -30.45 -4.96 -0.54
N GLN A 121 -29.83 -5.19 0.62
CA GLN A 121 -30.54 -5.20 1.91
C GLN A 121 -29.85 -4.44 3.03
N SER A 122 -28.60 -3.96 2.88
CA SER A 122 -27.92 -3.32 4.00
C SER A 122 -28.55 -1.95 4.31
N PRO A 123 -28.96 -1.71 5.57
CA PRO A 123 -29.49 -0.41 5.99
C PRO A 123 -28.39 0.67 6.09
N ASP A 124 -27.13 0.25 6.13
CA ASP A 124 -26.00 1.10 6.47
C ASP A 124 -25.31 1.73 5.25
N LEU A 125 -25.73 1.40 4.02
CA LEU A 125 -25.06 1.86 2.79
C LEU A 125 -24.94 3.38 2.72
N ARG A 126 -25.98 4.11 3.14
CA ARG A 126 -25.96 5.58 3.16
C ARG A 126 -24.93 6.10 4.17
N GLN A 127 -24.84 5.49 5.34
CA GLN A 127 -23.88 5.90 6.36
C GLN A 127 -22.44 5.60 5.92
N ILE A 128 -22.21 4.42 5.35
CA ILE A 128 -20.91 4.03 4.79
C ILE A 128 -20.46 5.03 3.71
N ASP A 129 -21.35 5.42 2.78
CA ASP A 129 -21.02 6.39 1.73
C ASP A 129 -20.65 7.77 2.32
N LEU A 130 -21.40 8.25 3.31
CA LEU A 130 -21.08 9.50 4.01
C LEU A 130 -19.73 9.43 4.75
N ASP A 131 -19.37 8.28 5.30
CA ASP A 131 -18.14 8.06 6.05
C ASP A 131 -16.92 7.95 5.13
N VAL A 132 -17.07 7.26 3.99
CA VAL A 132 -16.05 7.18 2.94
C VAL A 132 -15.69 8.58 2.43
N ASN A 133 -16.69 9.44 2.19
CA ASN A 133 -16.47 10.81 1.68
C ASN A 133 -15.70 11.73 2.64
N ARG A 134 -15.48 11.32 3.90
CA ARG A 134 -14.71 12.10 4.89
C ARG A 134 -13.51 11.37 5.47
N THR A 135 -13.16 10.19 4.94
CA THR A 135 -12.05 9.37 5.42
C THR A 135 -10.87 9.44 4.45
N TYR A 136 -9.67 9.76 4.96
CA TYR A 136 -8.40 9.78 4.20
C TYR A 136 -8.44 10.61 2.89
N ARG A 137 -9.08 11.78 2.93
CA ARG A 137 -9.19 12.70 1.77
C ARG A 137 -7.85 13.28 1.31
N ASP A 138 -6.84 13.19 2.15
CA ASP A 138 -5.45 13.53 1.93
C ASP A 138 -4.62 12.37 1.36
N HIS A 139 -5.21 11.21 1.08
CA HIS A 139 -4.49 10.07 0.52
C HIS A 139 -4.66 9.97 -0.99
N ILE A 140 -3.58 9.74 -1.75
CA ILE A 140 -3.59 9.72 -3.22
C ILE A 140 -4.61 8.72 -3.81
N MET A 141 -4.81 7.57 -3.17
CA MET A 141 -5.77 6.55 -3.63
C MET A 141 -7.22 6.82 -3.17
N PHE A 142 -7.42 7.63 -2.12
CA PHE A 142 -8.74 7.81 -1.47
C PHE A 142 -9.29 9.25 -1.56
N ARG A 143 -8.52 10.17 -2.18
CA ARG A 143 -8.94 11.56 -2.44
C ARG A 143 -10.01 11.68 -3.53
N GLU A 144 -10.26 10.63 -4.30
CA GLU A 144 -11.33 10.58 -5.29
C GLU A 144 -12.42 9.60 -4.87
N ARG A 145 -13.67 9.94 -5.16
CA ARG A 145 -14.79 9.06 -4.86
C ARG A 145 -14.68 7.83 -5.76
N TYR A 146 -14.60 6.64 -5.16
CA TYR A 146 -14.34 5.38 -5.87
C TYR A 146 -12.95 5.30 -6.52
N GLY A 147 -11.93 5.94 -5.93
CA GLY A 147 -10.52 5.72 -6.27
C GLY A 147 -10.07 4.26 -6.13
N ILE A 148 -8.87 3.97 -6.64
CA ILE A 148 -8.33 2.61 -6.90
C ILE A 148 -8.19 1.74 -5.64
#